data_AF-A0A386WM51-F1
#
_entry.id   AF-A0A386WM51-F1
#
_cell.length_a   1.000
_cell.length_b   1.000
_cell.length_c   1.000
_cell.angle_alpha   90.00
_cell.angle_beta   90.00
_cell.angle_gamma   90.00
#
_symmetry.space_group_name_H-M   'P 1'
#
loop_
_entity.id
_entity.type
_entity.pdbx_description
1 polymer ?
#
loop_
_entity_poly.entity_id
_entity_poly.type
_entity_poly.pdbx_seq_one_letter_code
_entity_poly.pdbx_strand_id
1 'polypeptide(L)'
;MTHQAPLLHIPGRGGIWRRYLLDNRQHINAAPWLDALAQHAPVGTCRPCGGYLYPNGHPDRIGGRDVYPVRCNGCRRESAAHGPAPTRTKRSRR
;
A
#
# COMPACT_ATOMS: atom_id res chain seq x y z
N MET A 1 19.08 18.77 11.21
CA MET A 1 19.19 18.14 9.88
C MET A 1 18.86 16.67 10.05
N THR A 2 17.65 16.25 9.70
CA THR A 2 17.16 14.89 9.97
C THR A 2 17.78 13.95 8.93
N HIS A 3 18.77 13.16 9.35
CA HIS A 3 19.35 12.10 8.53
C HIS A 3 18.27 11.05 8.23
N GLN A 4 17.62 11.16 7.08
CA GLN A 4 16.77 10.11 6.55
C GLN A 4 17.70 8.97 6.13
N ALA A 5 17.66 7.84 6.88
CA ALA A 5 18.52 6.70 6.64
C ALA A 5 18.44 6.28 5.14
N PRO A 6 19.58 5.95 4.50
CA PRO A 6 19.59 5.53 3.10
C PRO A 6 18.69 4.32 2.95
N LEU A 7 17.66 4.47 2.12
CA LEU A 7 16.67 3.44 1.82
C LEU A 7 17.41 2.27 1.14
N LEU A 8 17.77 1.25 1.95
CA LEU A 8 18.44 0.04 1.50
C LEU A 8 17.58 -0.65 0.42
N HIS A 9 17.97 -0.45 -0.83
CA HIS A 9 17.37 -1.08 -2.00
C HIS A 9 17.84 -2.54 -2.07
N ILE A 10 16.98 -3.48 -1.67
CA ILE A 10 17.23 -4.92 -1.80
C ILE A 10 16.44 -5.42 -3.03
N PRO A 11 17.07 -5.56 -4.21
CA PRO A 11 16.39 -6.12 -5.39
C PRO A 11 15.91 -7.54 -5.08
N GLY A 12 14.65 -7.85 -5.42
CA GLY A 12 14.01 -9.15 -5.18
C GLY A 12 13.01 -9.21 -4.01
N ARG A 13 13.00 -8.22 -3.09
CA ARG A 13 11.98 -8.09 -2.02
C ARG A 13 11.00 -6.93 -2.24
N GLY A 14 10.67 -6.62 -3.49
CA GLY A 14 9.71 -5.55 -3.80
C GLY A 14 8.31 -5.83 -3.23
N GLY A 15 7.58 -4.76 -2.93
CA GLY A 15 6.23 -4.79 -2.36
C GLY A 15 5.94 -3.52 -1.57
N ILE A 16 4.71 -3.43 -1.05
CA ILE A 16 4.32 -2.40 -0.09
C ILE A 16 5.08 -2.62 1.23
N TRP A 17 5.56 -1.54 1.84
CA TRP A 17 6.30 -1.61 3.09
C TRP A 17 5.41 -1.99 4.27
N ARG A 18 5.98 -2.72 5.24
CA ARG A 18 5.24 -3.27 6.40
C ARG A 18 4.46 -2.23 7.21
N ARG A 19 4.92 -0.97 7.27
CA ARG A 19 4.21 0.11 7.99
C ARG A 19 2.84 0.44 7.41
N TYR A 20 2.61 0.11 6.14
CA TYR A 20 1.32 0.28 5.47
C TYR A 20 0.46 -0.98 5.52
N LEU A 21 0.95 -2.06 6.13
CA LEU A 21 0.25 -3.33 6.26
C LEU A 21 -0.38 -3.47 7.65
N LEU A 22 -1.54 -4.10 7.73
CA LEU A 22 -2.16 -4.51 8.99
C LEU A 22 -1.48 -5.77 9.52
N ASP A 23 -0.92 -5.73 10.74
CA ASP A 23 -0.43 -6.88 11.52
C ASP A 23 0.29 -7.97 10.71
N ASN A 24 1.28 -7.59 9.90
CA ASN A 24 2.07 -8.50 9.05
C ASN A 24 1.24 -9.28 7.98
N ARG A 25 -0.01 -8.91 7.75
CA ARG A 25 -0.86 -9.45 6.68
C ARG A 25 -0.62 -8.69 5.39
N GLN A 26 -0.91 -9.31 4.24
CA GLN A 26 -0.84 -8.67 2.92
C GLN A 26 -1.95 -7.61 2.70
N HIS A 27 -2.59 -7.10 3.76
CA HIS A 27 -3.69 -6.16 3.69
C HIS A 27 -3.25 -4.75 4.11
N ILE A 28 -3.70 -3.74 3.38
CA ILE A 28 -3.37 -2.34 3.64
C ILE A 28 -4.11 -1.78 4.87
N ASN A 29 -3.41 -0.99 5.68
CA ASN A 29 -4.03 -0.09 6.65
C ASN A 29 -4.39 1.24 5.96
N ALA A 30 -5.67 1.59 5.98
CA ALA A 30 -6.21 2.77 5.29
C ALA A 30 -5.61 4.09 5.80
N ALA A 31 -5.39 4.23 7.11
CA ALA A 31 -4.94 5.48 7.72
C ALA A 31 -3.53 5.91 7.23
N PRO A 32 -2.47 5.11 7.38
CA PRO A 32 -1.15 5.47 6.87
C PRO A 32 -1.13 5.57 5.34
N TRP A 33 -2.02 4.88 4.63
CA TRP A 33 -2.15 5.02 3.18
C TRP A 33 -2.63 6.40 2.77
N LEU A 34 -3.73 6.87 3.35
CA LEU A 34 -4.31 8.17 3.05
C LEU A 34 -3.34 9.30 3.42
N ASP A 35 -2.60 9.13 4.51
CA ASP A 35 -1.52 10.04 4.90
C ASP A 35 -0.40 10.09 3.85
N ALA A 36 0.05 8.93 3.36
CA ALA A 36 1.04 8.86 2.28
C ALA A 36 0.52 9.44 0.94
N LEU A 37 -0.78 9.31 0.66
CA LEU A 37 -1.41 9.94 -0.50
C LEU A 37 -1.36 11.47 -0.38
N ALA A 38 -1.73 12.01 0.79
CA ALA A 38 -1.69 13.45 1.05
C ALA A 38 -0.27 14.02 1.02
N GLN A 39 0.71 13.27 1.51
CA GLN A 39 2.12 13.66 1.53
C GLN A 39 2.88 13.33 0.23
N HIS A 40 2.23 12.68 -0.74
CA HIS A 40 2.91 12.09 -1.91
C HIS A 40 4.13 11.23 -1.54
N ALA A 41 4.03 10.48 -0.44
CA ALA A 41 5.11 9.68 0.10
C ALA A 41 5.18 8.29 -0.57
N PRO A 42 6.37 7.70 -0.71
CA PRO A 42 6.50 6.35 -1.22
C PRO A 42 5.92 5.33 -0.22
N VAL A 43 5.13 4.39 -0.75
CA VAL A 43 4.47 3.33 0.02
C VAL A 43 5.15 1.97 -0.10
N GLY A 44 6.09 1.84 -1.03
CA GLY A 44 6.74 0.57 -1.30
C GLY A 44 7.79 0.64 -2.38
N THR A 45 8.24 -0.53 -2.80
CA THR A 45 9.24 -0.72 -3.84
C THR A 45 8.71 -1.64 -4.93
N CYS A 46 8.87 -1.26 -6.18
CA CYS A 46 8.42 -2.03 -7.33
C CYS A 46 9.20 -3.34 -7.44
N ARG A 47 8.50 -4.47 -7.55
CA ARG A 47 9.13 -5.79 -7.71
C ARG A 47 9.96 -5.90 -9.01
N PRO A 48 9.42 -5.54 -10.20
CA PRO A 48 10.16 -5.61 -11.45
C PRO A 48 11.43 -4.76 -11.54
N CYS A 49 11.37 -3.50 -11.11
CA CYS A 49 12.42 -2.53 -11.42
C CYS A 49 13.07 -1.88 -10.20
N GLY A 50 12.61 -2.20 -8.98
CA GLY A 50 13.18 -1.63 -7.76
C GLY A 50 12.86 -0.16 -7.47
N GLY A 51 12.14 0.52 -8.36
CA GLY A 51 11.75 1.92 -8.19
C GLY A 51 10.68 2.11 -7.10
N TYR A 52 10.53 3.32 -6.57
CA TYR A 52 9.51 3.61 -5.56
C TYR A 52 8.08 3.47 -6.11
N LEU A 53 7.20 2.92 -5.28
CA LEU A 53 5.76 2.87 -5.50
C LEU A 53 5.11 4.03 -4.74
N TYR A 54 4.23 4.75 -5.42
CA TYR A 54 3.42 5.83 -4.86
C TYR A 54 1.93 5.48 -4.95
N PRO A 55 1.10 5.96 -4.02
CA PRO A 55 -0.35 5.92 -4.18
C PRO A 55 -0.76 6.60 -5.48
N ASN A 56 -1.62 5.94 -6.26
CA ASN A 56 -2.09 6.43 -7.57
C ASN A 56 -3.59 6.76 -7.50
N GLY A 57 -3.98 7.50 -6.46
CA GLY A 57 -5.37 7.91 -6.21
C GLY A 57 -5.94 7.42 -4.88
N HIS A 58 -7.21 7.76 -4.68
CA HIS A 58 -7.99 7.29 -3.53
C HIS A 58 -8.27 5.80 -3.65
N PRO A 59 -8.46 5.09 -2.52
CA PRO A 59 -8.87 3.71 -2.54
C PRO A 59 -10.28 3.54 -3.13
N ASP A 60 -10.43 2.54 -3.99
CA ASP A 60 -11.69 2.16 -4.63
C ASP A 60 -12.29 0.93 -3.96
N ARG A 61 -13.62 0.85 -3.92
CA ARG A 61 -14.31 -0.31 -3.35
C ARG A 61 -14.76 -1.29 -4.42
N ILE A 62 -14.08 -2.44 -4.52
CA ILE A 62 -14.37 -3.49 -5.52
C ILE A 62 -14.73 -4.79 -4.80
N GLY A 63 -15.92 -5.32 -5.08
CA GLY A 63 -16.37 -6.60 -4.48
C GLY A 63 -16.46 -6.56 -2.95
N GLY A 64 -16.78 -5.39 -2.38
CA GLY A 64 -16.85 -5.17 -0.93
C GLY A 64 -15.50 -5.00 -0.23
N ARG A 65 -14.37 -5.02 -0.96
CA ARG A 65 -13.02 -4.77 -0.43
C ARG A 65 -12.50 -3.43 -0.90
N ASP A 66 -11.74 -2.76 -0.06
CA ASP A 66 -11.00 -1.57 -0.46
C ASP A 66 -9.77 -1.99 -1.26
N VAL A 67 -9.51 -1.29 -2.36
CA VAL A 67 -8.42 -1.54 -3.29
C VAL A 67 -7.61 -0.26 -3.38
N TYR A 68 -6.32 -0.38 -3.13
CA TYR A 68 -5.40 0.73 -2.95
C TYR A 68 -4.46 0.81 -4.16
N PRO A 69 -4.72 1.68 -5.15
CA PRO A 69 -3.96 1.74 -6.39
C PRO A 69 -2.56 2.33 -6.16
N VAL A 70 -1.55 1.74 -6.80
CA VAL A 70 -0.17 2.22 -6.78
C VAL A 70 0.42 2.29 -8.17
N ARG A 71 1.36 3.22 -8.31
CA ARG A 71 2.15 3.37 -9.53
C ARG A 71 3.63 3.42 -9.20
N CYS A 72 4.42 2.69 -9.99
CA CYS A 72 5.86 2.79 -9.91
C CYS A 72 6.36 4.04 -10.64
N ASN A 73 7.17 4.85 -9.99
CA ASN A 73 7.76 6.02 -10.65
C ASN A 73 8.84 5.62 -11.69
N GLY A 74 9.53 4.50 -11.49
CA GLY A 74 10.59 4.03 -12.40
C GLY A 74 10.04 3.41 -13.69
N CYS A 75 9.28 2.31 -13.59
CA CYS A 75 8.78 1.59 -14.77
C CYS A 75 7.35 1.98 -15.18
N ARG A 76 6.72 2.95 -14.50
CA ARG A 76 5.34 3.44 -14.74
C ARG A 76 4.23 2.39 -14.65
N ARG A 77 4.55 1.15 -14.27
CA ARG A 77 3.56 0.09 -14.05
C ARG A 77 2.64 0.45 -12.89
N GLU A 78 1.37 0.14 -13.11
CA GLU A 78 0.32 0.28 -12.11
C GLU A 78 0.03 -1.09 -11.51
N SER A 79 -0.34 -1.10 -10.24
CA SER A 79 -0.76 -2.28 -9.51
C SER A 79 -1.70 -1.85 -8.41
N ALA A 80 -2.31 -2.79 -7.72
CA ALA A 80 -3.18 -2.50 -6.60
C ALA A 80 -2.85 -3.39 -5.41
N ALA A 81 -2.94 -2.83 -4.21
CA ALA A 81 -2.88 -3.58 -2.97
C ALA A 81 -4.30 -3.73 -2.40
N HIS A 82 -4.59 -4.88 -1.80
CA HIS A 82 -5.91 -5.14 -1.25
C HIS A 82 -6.00 -4.71 0.22
N GLY A 83 -7.10 -4.09 0.57
CA GLY A 83 -7.51 -3.84 1.95
C GLY A 83 -8.00 -5.11 2.64
N PRO A 84 -8.29 -5.01 3.95
CA PRO A 84 -8.95 -6.10 4.66
C PRO A 84 -10.28 -6.45 4.00
N ALA A 85 -10.58 -7.74 3.93
CA ALA A 85 -11.91 -8.18 3.53
C ALA A 85 -12.95 -7.61 4.52
N PRO A 86 -14.15 -7.23 4.05
CA PRO A 86 -15.19 -6.75 4.93
C PRO A 86 -15.45 -7.83 5.99
N THR A 87 -15.36 -7.45 7.25
CA THR A 87 -15.76 -8.32 8.36
C THR A 87 -17.21 -8.67 8.11
N ARG A 88 -17.53 -9.95 7.82
CA ARG A 88 -18.91 -10.42 7.82
C ARG A 88 -19.44 -10.17 9.22
N THR A 89 -20.14 -9.05 9.43
CA THR A 89 -20.89 -8.82 10.64
C THR A 89 -21.92 -9.94 10.68
N LYS A 90 -21.66 -10.96 11.50
CA LYS A 90 -22.68 -11.93 11.88
C LYS A 90 -23.79 -11.09 12.47
N ARG A 91 -24.87 -10.93 11.72
CA ARG A 91 -26.10 -10.26 12.14
C ARG A 91 -26.56 -11.00 13.39
N SER A 92 -26.25 -10.45 14.56
CA SER A 92 -26.79 -10.92 15.83
C SER A 92 -28.28 -10.64 15.77
N ARG A 93 -29.08 -11.64 15.38
CA ARG A 93 -30.52 -11.65 15.68
C ARG A 93 -30.62 -11.81 17.20
N ARG A 94 -30.94 -10.73 17.90
CA ARG A 94 -31.63 -10.76 19.19
C ARG A 94 -32.89 -9.93 19.04
#